data_AF-A0A086QZJ4-F1
#
_entry.id   AF-A0A086QZJ4-F1
#
_cell.length_a   1.000
_cell.length_b   1.000
_cell.length_c   1.000
_cell.angle_alpha   90.00
_cell.angle_beta   90.00
_cell.angle_gamma   90.00
#
_symmetry.space_group_name_H-M   'P 1'
#
loop_
_entity.id
_entity.type
_entity.pdbx_description
1 polymer ?
#
loop_
_entity_poly.entity_id
_entity_poly.type
_entity_poly.pdbx_seq_one_letter_code
_entity_poly.pdbx_strand_id
1 'polypeptide(L)'
;MDSIRISVKWNKQEFENVEVDLSEPLALLNAQLMTLTGVPADRQKLMANRKLVKTVDDLRAAAKGGKNLRVTMLGTAEGAELQQPLERTVFVEDLTPAERAKLLREKNIEPLPPGITNLGNTCYLASVLQMLRPCRELTAAVKNDMKNSTGESAAAYTALSGAVGAAYRLALALKDFHSHWDSTAGAAQPVLLVHALREAFPQFARKAAAGPGGLGGGFMQQDAEECLSCLVNVLGESLPISQNRKAFEALPVRYEQATNFVDALFAFDMQVKTCRTRGEEALADGAAEVKREKNTKFTCFLGTMQNPVNTLDEGVKFSLAEERIDLTAAGNAGSNAPLDAEKEMLLRSMQFASLPFYLLVQFMRFEWKRAGGQAEKAKVCRSVKFGPTLDLYLHCTDELKESLRIGRAVVALRREREAGGHSSDSKTEETNSKTEPTCADAAMTEKNEDSNVSSTGSTRVYRTGFFQLLGIVTHQGRHADSGHYVGWTKKDQREPRVIEKEKKEKEREEELQREENPSGMAVKKKKASPVDMWVKFDDDKVSETPWDQIDLAGGRSDYHIAYLLLFREILVDATEEEVKTVEKNHAEQLAQTDAAKKSNGEEKNTQ
;
A
#
# COMPACT_ATOMS: atom_id res chain seq x y z
N MET A 1 71.98 58.71 17.38
CA MET A 1 70.59 58.28 17.62
C MET A 1 69.97 58.08 16.26
N ASP A 2 70.03 56.84 15.74
CA ASP A 2 69.46 56.47 14.43
C ASP A 2 68.09 55.80 14.64
N SER A 3 67.20 56.48 15.37
CA SER A 3 65.82 56.00 15.58
C SER A 3 64.90 56.53 14.49
N ILE A 4 64.13 55.65 13.85
CA ILE A 4 63.15 56.00 12.80
C ILE A 4 61.75 55.57 13.23
N ARG A 5 60.74 56.38 12.90
CA ARG A 5 59.33 56.04 13.09
C ARG A 5 58.77 55.38 11.82
N ILE A 6 58.19 54.19 11.98
CA ILE A 6 57.58 53.42 10.88
C ILE A 6 56.08 53.19 11.15
N SER A 7 55.29 53.02 10.09
CA SER A 7 53.89 52.60 10.17
C SER A 7 53.75 51.16 9.68
N VAL A 8 53.23 50.25 10.51
CA VAL A 8 53.12 48.84 10.19
C VAL A 8 51.67 48.43 9.93
N LYS A 9 51.40 47.88 8.74
CA LYS A 9 50.07 47.38 8.37
C LYS A 9 50.03 45.85 8.42
N TRP A 10 49.09 45.30 9.19
CA TRP A 10 48.82 43.86 9.27
C TRP A 10 47.32 43.59 9.10
N ASN A 11 46.96 42.80 8.07
CA ASN A 11 45.57 42.57 7.67
C ASN A 11 44.75 43.87 7.53
N LYS A 12 43.74 44.07 8.40
CA LYS A 12 42.90 45.28 8.45
C LYS A 12 43.36 46.29 9.51
N GLN A 13 44.37 45.98 10.31
CA GLN A 13 44.91 46.82 11.38
C GLN A 13 46.15 47.59 10.90
N GLU A 14 46.29 48.84 11.33
CA GLU A 14 47.42 49.71 11.01
C GLU A 14 47.96 50.32 12.31
N PHE A 15 49.25 50.11 12.57
CA PHE A 15 49.96 50.59 13.75
C PHE A 15 50.87 51.73 13.33
N GLU A 16 50.57 52.95 13.76
CA GLU A 16 51.34 54.15 13.42
C GLU A 16 52.41 54.44 14.49
N ASN A 17 53.52 55.08 14.08
CA ASN A 17 54.60 55.55 14.96
C ASN A 17 55.33 54.46 15.78
N VAL A 18 55.61 53.30 15.18
CA VAL A 18 56.52 52.32 15.79
C VAL A 18 57.96 52.87 15.70
N GLU A 19 58.55 53.19 16.85
CA GLU A 19 59.95 53.65 16.94
C GLU A 19 60.90 52.46 16.81
N VAL A 20 61.84 52.54 15.86
CA VAL A 20 62.83 51.51 15.57
C VAL A 20 64.22 52.11 15.63
N ASP A 21 65.09 51.54 16.45
CA ASP A 21 66.51 51.90 16.47
C ASP A 21 67.27 51.09 15.39
N LEU A 22 67.94 51.78 14.48
CA LEU A 22 68.72 51.16 13.40
C LEU A 22 70.11 50.65 13.85
N SER A 23 70.48 50.84 15.11
CA SER A 23 71.69 50.25 15.70
C SER A 23 71.45 48.83 16.27
N GLU A 24 70.18 48.46 16.42
CA GLU A 24 69.76 47.19 17.04
C GLU A 24 69.40 46.11 16.01
N PRO A 25 69.49 44.82 16.38
CA PRO A 25 69.10 43.72 15.49
C PRO A 25 67.60 43.69 15.20
N LEU A 26 67.23 43.30 13.97
CA LEU A 26 65.84 43.18 13.49
C LEU A 26 64.94 42.27 14.37
N ALA A 27 65.54 41.40 15.17
CA ALA A 27 64.84 40.55 16.12
C ALA A 27 64.03 41.34 17.17
N LEU A 28 64.50 42.52 17.59
CA LEU A 28 63.78 43.36 18.55
C LEU A 28 62.52 43.98 17.94
N LEU A 29 62.58 44.38 16.67
CA LEU A 29 61.39 44.82 15.92
C LEU A 29 60.37 43.68 15.77
N ASN A 30 60.81 42.46 15.46
CA ASN A 30 59.92 41.31 15.33
C ASN A 30 59.27 40.94 16.69
N ALA A 31 60.01 41.06 17.80
CA ALA A 31 59.47 40.85 19.14
C ALA A 31 58.42 41.91 19.50
N GLN A 32 58.68 43.18 19.21
CA GLN A 32 57.71 44.26 19.41
C GLN A 32 56.43 44.06 18.57
N LEU A 33 56.58 43.62 17.31
CA LEU A 33 55.46 43.28 16.44
C LEU A 33 54.71 42.03 16.90
N MET A 34 55.38 41.06 17.54
CA MET A 34 54.72 39.91 18.16
C MET A 34 53.83 40.36 19.32
N THR A 35 54.30 41.28 20.16
CA THR A 35 53.49 41.84 21.25
C THR A 35 52.26 42.59 20.72
N LEU A 36 52.39 43.31 19.59
CA LEU A 36 51.30 44.09 19.01
C LEU A 36 50.28 43.26 18.21
N THR A 37 50.72 42.20 17.53
CA THR A 37 49.90 41.45 16.56
C THR A 37 49.58 40.01 16.97
N GLY A 38 50.27 39.46 17.98
CA GLY A 38 50.14 38.06 18.39
C GLY A 38 50.70 37.06 17.36
N VAL A 39 51.43 37.54 16.34
CA VAL A 39 52.11 36.68 15.36
C VAL A 39 53.51 36.34 15.88
N PRO A 40 53.87 35.06 16.06
CA PRO A 40 55.22 34.66 16.48
C PRO A 40 56.29 35.18 15.52
N ALA A 41 57.45 35.62 16.04
CA ALA A 41 58.53 36.22 15.26
C ALA A 41 58.97 35.39 14.03
N ASP A 42 58.92 34.06 14.13
CA ASP A 42 59.30 33.13 13.05
C ASP A 42 58.31 33.10 11.86
N ARG A 43 57.08 33.57 12.09
CA ARG A 43 56.00 33.60 11.09
C ARG A 43 55.74 35.01 10.55
N GLN A 44 56.55 36.00 10.94
CA GLN A 44 56.45 37.38 10.47
C GLN A 44 57.27 37.57 9.19
N LYS A 45 56.60 38.00 8.12
CA LYS A 45 57.26 38.48 6.89
C LYS A 45 57.04 39.98 6.75
N LEU A 46 58.11 40.75 6.90
CA LEU A 46 58.11 42.22 6.78
C LEU A 46 58.48 42.64 5.35
N MET A 47 57.63 43.46 4.73
CA MET A 47 57.87 44.04 3.42
C MET A 47 57.84 45.57 3.47
N ALA A 48 58.88 46.20 2.96
CA ALA A 48 58.98 47.65 2.81
C ALA A 48 59.24 47.99 1.33
N ASN A 49 58.52 48.97 0.76
CA ASN A 49 58.68 49.38 -0.65
C ASN A 49 58.70 48.21 -1.67
N ARG A 50 57.82 47.21 -1.48
CA ARG A 50 57.72 45.97 -2.30
C ARG A 50 58.95 45.04 -2.25
N LYS A 51 59.87 45.23 -1.30
CA LYS A 51 61.01 44.33 -1.05
C LYS A 51 60.89 43.68 0.33
N LEU A 52 61.34 42.43 0.42
CA LEU A 52 61.38 41.68 1.67
C LEU A 52 62.55 42.17 2.53
N VAL A 53 62.25 42.60 3.76
CA VAL A 53 63.27 43.06 4.71
C VAL A 53 63.78 41.85 5.47
N LYS A 54 65.04 41.46 5.24
CA LYS A 54 65.68 40.34 5.95
C LYS A 54 66.75 40.81 6.93
N THR A 55 67.34 41.98 6.68
CA THR A 55 68.42 42.55 7.48
C THR A 55 68.14 44.02 7.84
N VAL A 56 68.85 44.53 8.84
CA VAL A 56 68.73 45.95 9.28
C VAL A 56 69.18 46.91 8.18
N ASP A 57 70.12 46.49 7.32
CA ASP A 57 70.56 47.29 6.17
C ASP A 57 69.48 47.44 5.09
N ASP A 58 68.59 46.46 4.93
CA ASP A 58 67.43 46.56 4.04
C ASP A 58 66.43 47.61 4.55
N LEU A 59 66.26 47.69 5.88
CA LEU A 59 65.41 48.68 6.54
C LEU A 59 66.02 50.09 6.42
N ARG A 60 67.34 50.21 6.63
CA ARG A 60 68.10 51.46 6.42
C ARG A 60 68.03 51.91 4.96
N ALA A 61 68.13 51.00 4.00
CA ALA A 61 67.99 51.29 2.57
C ALA A 61 66.58 51.75 2.21
N ALA A 62 65.55 51.15 2.82
CA ALA A 62 64.16 51.56 2.62
C ALA A 62 63.84 52.94 3.24
N ALA A 63 64.55 53.34 4.30
CA ALA A 63 64.36 54.59 5.01
C ALA A 63 65.09 55.82 4.43
N LYS A 64 65.98 55.65 3.43
CA LYS A 64 66.78 56.73 2.81
C LYS A 64 65.98 57.86 2.13
N GLY A 65 64.64 57.78 2.10
CA GLY A 65 63.76 58.75 1.45
C GLY A 65 63.13 59.83 2.33
N GLY A 66 63.43 59.89 3.64
CA GLY A 66 62.99 60.97 4.53
C GLY A 66 61.47 61.13 4.72
N LYS A 67 60.66 60.13 4.35
CA LYS A 67 59.21 60.10 4.57
C LYS A 67 58.83 58.85 5.34
N ASN A 68 57.83 58.97 6.22
CA ASN A 68 57.28 57.90 7.07
C ASN A 68 57.24 56.55 6.34
N LEU A 69 58.07 55.60 6.80
CA LEU A 69 58.23 54.31 6.14
C LEU A 69 57.04 53.41 6.46
N ARG A 70 56.29 53.00 5.43
CA ARG A 70 55.19 52.03 5.58
C ARG A 70 55.70 50.62 5.34
N VAL A 71 55.60 49.79 6.37
CA VAL A 71 55.97 48.36 6.35
C VAL A 71 54.70 47.53 6.39
N THR A 72 54.52 46.61 5.43
CA THR A 72 53.42 45.65 5.46
C THR A 72 53.91 44.36 6.07
N MET A 73 53.26 43.91 7.14
CA MET A 73 53.56 42.65 7.82
C MET A 73 52.54 41.59 7.39
N LEU A 74 53.05 40.42 6.99
CA LEU A 74 52.25 39.23 6.70
C LEU A 74 52.59 38.14 7.72
N GLY A 75 51.56 37.58 8.34
CA GLY A 75 51.66 36.45 9.24
C GLY A 75 50.30 36.11 9.86
N THR A 76 50.10 34.87 10.25
CA THR A 76 48.87 34.40 10.91
C THR A 76 49.12 34.39 12.42
N ALA A 77 48.25 35.07 13.19
CA ALA A 77 48.34 35.06 14.64
C ALA A 77 47.96 33.67 15.18
N GLU A 78 48.59 33.24 16.28
CA GLU A 78 48.20 32.00 16.95
C GLU A 78 46.74 32.12 17.43
N GLY A 79 45.88 31.17 17.03
CA GLY A 79 44.47 31.10 17.43
C GLY A 79 43.43 31.37 16.32
N ALA A 80 43.85 31.74 15.11
CA ALA A 80 42.96 31.90 13.94
C ALA A 80 43.10 30.74 12.92
N GLU A 81 43.30 29.53 13.40
CA GLU A 81 43.23 28.33 12.56
C GLU A 81 41.75 28.05 12.22
N LEU A 82 41.45 27.81 10.95
CA LEU A 82 40.10 27.43 10.48
C LEU A 82 39.66 26.15 11.20
N GLN A 83 38.87 26.29 12.27
CA GLN A 83 38.28 25.15 12.95
C GLN A 83 37.29 24.48 12.01
N GLN A 84 37.53 23.21 11.68
CA GLN A 84 36.54 22.39 10.98
C GLN A 84 35.26 22.31 11.84
N PRO A 85 34.05 22.34 11.24
CA PRO A 85 32.81 22.18 11.98
C PRO A 85 32.86 20.92 12.85
N LEU A 86 32.60 21.05 14.15
CA LEU A 86 32.67 19.94 15.12
C LEU A 86 31.63 18.84 14.88
N GLU A 87 30.56 19.13 14.14
CA GLU A 87 29.55 18.15 13.80
C GLU A 87 29.90 17.46 12.48
N ARG A 88 30.44 16.25 12.62
CA ARG A 88 30.61 15.30 11.52
C ARG A 88 29.24 15.10 10.86
N THR A 89 29.10 15.41 9.57
CA THR A 89 27.88 15.13 8.81
C THR A 89 27.66 13.62 8.77
N VAL A 90 26.77 13.10 9.62
CA VAL A 90 26.35 11.69 9.61
C VAL A 90 25.28 11.54 8.53
N PHE A 91 25.54 10.68 7.55
CA PHE A 91 24.58 10.40 6.48
C PHE A 91 23.41 9.58 7.03
N VAL A 92 22.22 9.78 6.45
CA VAL A 92 20.98 9.09 6.87
C VAL A 92 21.14 7.57 6.75
N GLU A 93 22.01 7.12 5.85
CA GLU A 93 22.36 5.74 5.53
C GLU A 93 23.19 5.05 6.63
N ASP A 94 23.89 5.80 7.47
CA ASP A 94 24.73 5.27 8.56
C ASP A 94 23.99 5.15 9.91
N LEU A 95 22.76 5.68 9.99
CA LEU A 95 21.92 5.61 11.18
C LEU A 95 21.29 4.23 11.35
N THR A 96 21.17 3.78 12.60
CA THR A 96 20.44 2.54 12.91
C THR A 96 18.97 2.65 12.47
N PRO A 97 18.28 1.54 12.13
CA PRO A 97 16.88 1.58 11.73
C PRO A 97 15.96 2.24 12.77
N ALA A 98 16.28 2.10 14.06
CA ALA A 98 15.54 2.73 15.16
C ALA A 98 15.72 4.25 15.22
N GLU A 99 16.95 4.74 15.03
CA GLU A 99 17.24 6.18 14.97
C GLU A 99 16.64 6.81 13.70
N ARG A 100 16.68 6.08 12.58
CA ARG A 100 16.05 6.49 11.32
C ARG A 100 14.54 6.62 11.48
N ALA A 101 13.89 5.63 12.11
CA ALA A 101 12.46 5.68 12.41
C ALA A 101 12.09 6.84 13.36
N LYS A 102 12.93 7.14 14.36
CA LYS A 102 12.73 8.28 15.26
C LYS A 102 12.85 9.62 14.52
N LEU A 103 13.87 9.77 13.68
CA LEU A 103 14.11 10.98 12.90
C LEU A 103 13.02 11.20 11.83
N LEU A 104 12.49 10.12 11.25
CA LEU A 104 11.34 10.19 10.34
C LEU A 104 10.06 10.61 11.07
N ARG A 105 9.80 10.06 12.27
CA ARG A 105 8.69 10.50 13.12
C ARG A 105 8.82 11.97 13.53
N GLU A 106 10.01 12.42 13.87
CA GLU A 106 10.31 13.84 14.17
C GLU A 106 10.08 14.75 12.96
N LYS A 107 10.22 14.23 11.73
CA LYS A 107 9.94 14.94 10.47
C LYS A 107 8.50 14.76 9.95
N ASN A 108 7.58 14.19 10.74
CA ASN A 108 6.21 13.85 10.33
C ASN A 108 6.13 12.94 9.08
N ILE A 109 7.16 12.11 8.83
CA ILE A 109 7.13 11.08 7.79
C ILE A 109 6.87 9.74 8.48
N GLU A 110 5.79 9.05 8.10
CA GLU A 110 5.51 7.71 8.63
C GLU A 110 6.69 6.76 8.32
N PRO A 111 7.29 6.12 9.34
CA PRO A 111 8.38 5.18 9.10
C PRO A 111 7.85 3.96 8.35
N LEU A 112 8.69 3.41 7.48
CA LEU A 112 8.37 2.18 6.76
C LEU A 112 8.04 1.06 7.75
N PRO A 113 7.02 0.24 7.46
CA PRO A 113 6.73 -0.94 8.28
C PRO A 113 7.92 -1.90 8.27
N PRO A 114 8.19 -2.60 9.38
CA PRO A 114 9.31 -3.52 9.49
C PRO A 114 9.15 -4.75 8.58
N GLY A 115 10.24 -5.13 7.90
CA GLY A 115 10.33 -6.37 7.12
C GLY A 115 10.37 -7.62 8.02
N ILE A 116 10.40 -8.79 7.39
CA ILE A 116 10.49 -10.09 8.08
C ILE A 116 11.73 -10.83 7.57
N THR A 117 12.65 -11.18 8.46
CA THR A 117 13.89 -11.87 8.08
C THR A 117 13.59 -13.28 7.56
N ASN A 118 14.20 -13.63 6.43
CA ASN A 118 14.11 -14.97 5.85
C ASN A 118 14.93 -15.98 6.67
N LEU A 119 14.28 -17.07 7.11
CA LEU A 119 14.88 -18.14 7.91
C LEU A 119 15.02 -19.43 7.09
N GLY A 120 15.49 -19.29 5.86
CA GLY A 120 15.73 -20.38 4.92
C GLY A 120 14.47 -20.81 4.18
N ASN A 121 14.26 -20.25 2.99
CA ASN A 121 13.10 -20.48 2.12
C ASN A 121 11.75 -20.22 2.79
N THR A 122 11.68 -19.25 3.72
CA THR A 122 10.44 -18.89 4.44
C THR A 122 9.75 -17.64 3.90
N CYS A 123 10.17 -17.14 2.74
CA CYS A 123 9.58 -15.96 2.10
C CYS A 123 8.07 -16.13 1.78
N TYR A 124 7.61 -17.37 1.58
CA TYR A 124 6.18 -17.68 1.44
C TYR A 124 5.37 -17.29 2.69
N LEU A 125 5.90 -17.54 3.90
CA LEU A 125 5.25 -17.17 5.15
C LEU A 125 5.30 -15.65 5.35
N ALA A 126 6.48 -15.05 5.13
CA ALA A 126 6.68 -13.60 5.26
C ALA A 126 5.71 -12.82 4.37
N SER A 127 5.64 -13.19 3.08
CA SER A 127 4.76 -12.54 2.09
C SER A 127 3.28 -12.67 2.43
N VAL A 128 2.82 -13.79 2.97
CA VAL A 128 1.42 -13.98 3.41
C VAL A 128 1.10 -13.09 4.62
N LEU A 129 1.95 -13.06 5.64
CA LEU A 129 1.74 -12.19 6.81
C LEU A 129 1.75 -10.71 6.42
N GLN A 130 2.65 -10.33 5.50
CA GLN A 130 2.73 -8.98 4.93
C GLN A 130 1.48 -8.63 4.13
N MET A 131 0.98 -9.54 3.28
CA MET A 131 -0.26 -9.33 2.53
C MET A 131 -1.46 -9.12 3.46
N LEU A 132 -1.54 -9.85 4.58
CA LEU A 132 -2.63 -9.74 5.55
C LEU A 132 -2.50 -8.56 6.52
N ARG A 133 -1.35 -7.87 6.55
CA ARG A 133 -1.08 -6.72 7.44
C ARG A 133 -2.16 -5.61 7.35
N PRO A 134 -2.70 -5.26 6.17
CA PRO A 134 -3.76 -4.24 6.06
C PRO A 134 -5.09 -4.65 6.71
N CYS A 135 -5.31 -5.94 7.00
CA CYS A 135 -6.50 -6.41 7.72
C CYS A 135 -6.40 -6.05 9.21
N ARG A 136 -6.71 -4.79 9.53
CA ARG A 136 -6.60 -4.26 10.90
C ARG A 136 -7.55 -4.96 11.86
N GLU A 137 -8.74 -5.33 11.41
CA GLU A 137 -9.75 -6.04 12.19
C GLU A 137 -9.27 -7.44 12.57
N LEU A 138 -8.66 -8.16 11.62
CA LEU A 138 -8.03 -9.46 11.89
C LEU A 138 -6.84 -9.32 12.85
N THR A 139 -5.95 -8.36 12.59
CA THR A 139 -4.76 -8.13 13.43
C THR A 139 -5.15 -7.74 14.86
N ALA A 140 -6.18 -6.91 15.02
CA ALA A 140 -6.71 -6.55 16.33
C ALA A 140 -7.30 -7.76 17.07
N ALA A 141 -8.06 -8.61 16.38
CA ALA A 141 -8.61 -9.82 16.96
C ALA A 141 -7.51 -10.82 17.38
N VAL A 142 -6.48 -11.01 16.54
CA VAL A 142 -5.34 -11.88 16.88
C VAL A 142 -4.63 -11.40 18.16
N LYS A 143 -4.48 -10.08 18.33
CA LYS A 143 -3.79 -9.51 19.50
C LYS A 143 -4.62 -9.51 20.77
N ASN A 144 -5.87 -9.06 20.67
CA ASN A 144 -6.70 -8.76 21.84
C ASN A 144 -7.59 -9.94 22.24
N ASP A 145 -8.07 -10.68 21.25
CA ASP A 145 -9.23 -11.56 21.38
C ASP A 145 -8.86 -13.05 21.28
N MET A 146 -7.67 -13.36 20.75
CA MET A 146 -7.14 -14.72 20.76
C MET A 146 -6.76 -15.10 22.21
N LYS A 147 -7.72 -15.71 22.92
CA LYS A 147 -7.52 -16.18 24.29
C LYS A 147 -6.79 -17.51 24.30
N ASN A 148 -5.85 -17.62 25.22
CA ASN A 148 -5.20 -18.87 25.58
C ASN A 148 -6.27 -19.72 26.26
N SER A 149 -6.92 -20.63 25.52
CA SER A 149 -8.00 -21.50 26.03
C SER A 149 -7.54 -22.47 27.13
N THR A 150 -6.28 -22.39 27.53
CA THR A 150 -5.71 -22.98 28.75
C THR A 150 -5.02 -21.87 29.54
N GLY A 151 -5.55 -21.58 30.73
CA GLY A 151 -5.21 -20.38 31.51
C GLY A 151 -3.72 -20.19 31.74
N GLU A 152 -3.27 -18.94 31.59
CA GLU A 152 -2.08 -18.21 32.11
C GLU A 152 -0.74 -18.91 32.42
N SER A 153 -0.61 -20.22 32.26
CA SER A 153 0.59 -20.96 32.63
C SER A 153 1.30 -21.48 31.38
N ALA A 154 2.60 -21.21 31.31
CA ALA A 154 3.54 -21.82 30.38
C ALA A 154 3.47 -23.37 30.36
N ALA A 155 2.89 -23.99 31.40
CA ALA A 155 2.64 -25.43 31.46
C ALA A 155 1.64 -25.93 30.40
N ALA A 156 0.71 -25.09 29.94
CA ALA A 156 -0.26 -25.49 28.93
C ALA A 156 0.35 -25.58 27.51
N TYR A 157 1.47 -24.90 27.28
CA TYR A 157 2.23 -24.91 26.03
C TYR A 157 2.68 -26.33 25.64
N THR A 158 2.99 -27.15 26.66
CA THR A 158 3.43 -28.54 26.55
C THR A 158 2.35 -29.56 26.93
N ALA A 159 1.23 -29.15 27.55
CA ALA A 159 0.21 -30.07 28.03
C ALA A 159 -0.68 -30.67 26.91
N LEU A 160 -0.92 -29.93 25.83
CA LEU A 160 -1.60 -30.48 24.66
C LEU A 160 -0.57 -31.16 23.73
N SER A 161 -0.59 -32.49 23.72
CA SER A 161 0.17 -33.32 22.79
C SER A 161 -0.59 -33.54 21.48
N GLY A 162 0.15 -33.82 20.40
CA GLY A 162 -0.44 -34.13 19.09
C GLY A 162 -0.81 -32.89 18.27
N ALA A 163 -1.52 -33.11 17.16
CA ALA A 163 -1.80 -32.09 16.15
C ALA A 163 -2.58 -30.87 16.70
N VAL A 164 -3.55 -31.11 17.60
CA VAL A 164 -4.35 -30.04 18.23
C VAL A 164 -3.47 -29.12 19.09
N GLY A 165 -2.51 -29.69 19.81
CA GLY A 165 -1.55 -28.90 20.59
C GLY A 165 -0.58 -28.10 19.74
N ALA A 166 -0.15 -28.66 18.60
CA ALA A 166 0.73 -27.96 17.68
C ALA A 166 0.00 -26.79 16.99
N ALA A 167 -1.26 -26.96 16.57
CA ALA A 167 -2.09 -25.88 16.04
C ALA A 167 -2.30 -24.77 17.08
N TYR A 168 -2.54 -25.12 18.35
CA TYR A 168 -2.65 -24.15 19.44
C TYR A 168 -1.35 -23.37 19.67
N ARG A 169 -0.19 -24.04 19.68
CA ARG A 169 1.13 -23.38 19.77
C ARG A 169 1.38 -22.44 18.60
N LEU A 170 0.97 -22.82 17.38
CA LEU A 170 1.07 -21.96 16.21
C LEU A 170 0.20 -20.71 16.36
N ALA A 171 -1.03 -20.84 16.85
CA ALA A 171 -1.88 -19.68 17.14
C ALA A 171 -1.20 -18.73 18.12
N LEU A 172 -0.69 -19.24 19.25
CA LEU A 172 0.05 -18.43 20.24
C LEU A 172 1.26 -17.72 19.62
N ALA A 173 2.07 -18.46 18.85
CA ALA A 173 3.23 -17.90 18.18
C ALA A 173 2.85 -16.79 17.18
N LEU A 174 1.68 -16.89 16.51
CA LEU A 174 1.15 -15.82 15.67
C LEU A 174 0.80 -14.57 16.47
N LYS A 175 0.10 -14.72 17.60
CA LYS A 175 -0.25 -13.59 18.48
C LYS A 175 0.97 -12.86 19.02
N ASP A 176 1.94 -13.61 19.53
CA ASP A 176 3.18 -13.06 20.06
C ASP A 176 3.99 -12.37 18.95
N PHE A 177 4.07 -13.00 17.78
CA PHE A 177 4.73 -12.41 16.61
C PHE A 177 4.06 -11.12 16.17
N HIS A 178 2.73 -11.05 16.05
CA HIS A 178 2.03 -9.82 15.67
C HIS A 178 2.23 -8.68 16.68
N SER A 179 2.35 -9.00 17.96
CA SER A 179 2.61 -8.02 19.01
C SER A 179 4.05 -7.49 18.94
N HIS A 180 5.02 -8.39 18.75
CA HIS A 180 6.42 -8.04 18.57
C HIS A 180 6.70 -7.29 17.25
N TRP A 181 6.05 -7.70 16.17
CA TRP A 181 6.28 -7.15 14.84
C TRP A 181 5.93 -5.66 14.75
N ASP A 182 4.90 -5.19 15.45
CA ASP A 182 4.53 -3.76 15.44
C ASP A 182 5.37 -2.88 16.38
N SER A 183 6.06 -3.48 17.35
CA SER A 183 6.97 -2.77 18.27
C SER A 183 8.39 -2.69 17.74
N THR A 184 8.74 -3.51 16.75
CA THR A 184 10.09 -3.62 16.21
C THR A 184 10.33 -2.56 15.14
N ALA A 185 11.43 -1.82 15.25
CA ALA A 185 11.82 -0.82 14.25
C ALA A 185 12.62 -1.41 13.06
N GLY A 186 13.27 -2.57 13.27
CA GLY A 186 14.03 -3.29 12.25
C GLY A 186 13.30 -4.53 11.71
N ALA A 187 14.00 -5.38 10.96
CA ALA A 187 13.41 -6.62 10.46
C ALA A 187 13.09 -7.60 11.60
N ALA A 188 11.84 -8.08 11.65
CA ALA A 188 11.37 -9.03 12.66
C ALA A 188 11.81 -10.45 12.31
N GLN A 189 12.25 -11.21 13.31
CA GLN A 189 12.74 -12.59 13.13
C GLN A 189 11.67 -13.61 13.61
N PRO A 190 10.97 -14.32 12.70
CA PRO A 190 9.88 -15.21 13.07
C PRO A 190 10.36 -16.61 13.50
N VAL A 191 11.38 -16.71 14.37
CA VAL A 191 12.01 -18.00 14.71
C VAL A 191 11.02 -18.98 15.35
N LEU A 192 10.30 -18.52 16.39
CA LEU A 192 9.31 -19.34 17.08
C LEU A 192 8.13 -19.69 16.19
N LEU A 193 7.66 -18.71 15.39
CA LEU A 193 6.55 -18.88 14.47
C LEU A 193 6.84 -19.92 13.39
N VAL A 194 8.03 -19.86 12.76
CA VAL A 194 8.45 -20.84 11.76
C VAL A 194 8.59 -22.23 12.36
N HIS A 195 9.09 -22.34 13.59
CA HIS A 195 9.16 -23.63 14.28
C HIS A 195 7.77 -24.21 14.55
N ALA A 196 6.86 -23.41 15.11
CA ALA A 196 5.49 -23.83 15.40
C ALA A 196 4.71 -24.18 14.12
N LEU A 197 4.95 -23.46 13.02
CA LEU A 197 4.33 -23.76 11.72
C LEU A 197 4.74 -25.15 11.22
N ARG A 198 6.03 -25.48 11.28
CA ARG A 198 6.58 -26.77 10.86
C ARG A 198 6.13 -27.92 11.75
N GLU A 199 5.91 -27.65 13.04
CA GLU A 199 5.37 -28.62 13.99
C GLU A 199 3.88 -28.91 13.73
N ALA A 200 3.08 -27.86 13.53
CA ALA A 200 1.64 -27.99 13.25
C ALA A 200 1.37 -28.64 11.88
N PHE A 201 2.21 -28.33 10.91
CA PHE A 201 2.03 -28.71 9.52
C PHE A 201 3.35 -29.26 8.94
N PRO A 202 3.58 -30.59 9.07
CA PRO A 202 4.83 -31.23 8.66
C PRO A 202 5.20 -31.07 7.18
N GLN A 203 4.27 -30.68 6.31
CA GLN A 203 4.57 -30.35 4.92
C GLN A 203 5.58 -29.19 4.81
N PHE A 204 5.55 -28.21 5.74
CA PHE A 204 6.48 -27.09 5.76
C PHE A 204 7.85 -27.47 6.36
N ALA A 205 7.98 -28.68 6.92
CA ALA A 205 9.21 -29.22 7.47
C ALA A 205 10.00 -30.06 6.44
N ARG A 206 9.49 -30.22 5.20
CA ARG A 206 10.17 -30.97 4.14
C ARG A 206 11.53 -30.35 3.83
N LYS A 207 12.55 -31.19 3.78
CA LYS A 207 13.93 -30.82 3.47
C LYS A 207 14.29 -31.29 2.07
N ALA A 208 15.09 -30.49 1.37
CA ALA A 208 15.60 -30.87 0.06
C ALA A 208 16.49 -32.13 0.20
N ALA A 209 16.59 -32.90 -0.88
CA ALA A 209 17.57 -33.99 -0.94
C ALA A 209 18.97 -33.43 -0.63
N ALA A 210 19.73 -34.13 0.21
CA ALA A 210 21.09 -33.73 0.54
C ALA A 210 21.93 -33.74 -0.75
N GLY A 211 22.60 -32.62 -1.04
CA GLY A 211 23.56 -32.57 -2.14
C GLY A 211 24.74 -33.54 -1.92
N PRO A 212 25.56 -33.80 -2.95
CA PRO A 212 26.76 -34.61 -2.80
C PRO A 212 27.72 -33.88 -1.85
N GLY A 213 27.76 -34.28 -0.58
CA GLY A 213 28.50 -33.55 0.47
C GLY A 213 28.00 -33.72 1.91
N GLY A 214 26.91 -34.44 2.17
CA GLY A 214 26.58 -34.98 3.50
C GLY A 214 26.04 -34.00 4.55
N LEU A 215 25.97 -32.70 4.27
CA LEU A 215 25.16 -31.77 5.07
C LEU A 215 23.70 -31.91 4.61
N GLY A 216 22.83 -32.35 5.52
CA GLY A 216 21.41 -32.53 5.24
C GLY A 216 20.81 -31.30 4.57
N GLY A 217 19.97 -31.51 3.55
CA GLY A 217 19.42 -30.41 2.76
C GLY A 217 18.64 -29.40 3.62
N GLY A 218 18.74 -28.12 3.25
CA GLY A 218 17.94 -27.06 3.84
C GLY A 218 16.43 -27.30 3.65
N PHE A 219 15.61 -26.54 4.37
CA PHE A 219 14.16 -26.61 4.20
C PHE A 219 13.76 -26.20 2.78
N MET A 220 12.79 -26.91 2.20
CA MET A 220 12.26 -26.59 0.88
C MET A 220 11.31 -25.41 0.95
N GLN A 221 11.24 -24.65 -0.13
CA GLN A 221 10.20 -23.65 -0.33
C GLN A 221 8.84 -24.34 -0.50
N GLN A 222 7.79 -23.69 -0.03
CA GLN A 222 6.43 -24.21 -0.05
C GLN A 222 5.49 -23.20 -0.70
N ASP A 223 4.27 -23.64 -0.99
CA ASP A 223 3.26 -22.80 -1.62
C ASP A 223 2.73 -21.76 -0.62
N ALA A 224 2.75 -20.49 -1.01
CA ALA A 224 2.23 -19.40 -0.20
C ALA A 224 0.72 -19.52 0.02
N GLU A 225 -0.03 -20.08 -0.93
CA GLU A 225 -1.47 -20.27 -0.75
C GLU A 225 -1.79 -21.38 0.23
N GLU A 226 -1.04 -22.49 0.19
CA GLU A 226 -1.19 -23.55 1.19
C GLU A 226 -0.89 -23.01 2.58
N CYS A 227 0.15 -22.18 2.71
CA CYS A 227 0.46 -21.50 3.95
C CYS A 227 -0.69 -20.59 4.42
N LEU A 228 -1.26 -19.77 3.53
CA LEU A 228 -2.42 -18.93 3.84
C LEU A 228 -3.61 -19.76 4.33
N SER A 229 -3.96 -20.84 3.62
CA SER A 229 -5.07 -21.73 3.98
C SER A 229 -4.85 -22.37 5.36
N CYS A 230 -3.64 -22.85 5.64
CA CYS A 230 -3.27 -23.38 6.96
C CYS A 230 -3.42 -22.34 8.07
N LEU A 231 -2.94 -21.11 7.85
CA LEU A 231 -3.02 -20.03 8.84
C LEU A 231 -4.48 -19.61 9.10
N VAL A 232 -5.28 -19.43 8.05
CA VAL A 232 -6.70 -19.07 8.12
C VAL A 232 -7.48 -20.12 8.91
N ASN A 233 -7.20 -21.41 8.71
CA ASN A 233 -7.84 -22.49 9.46
C ASN A 233 -7.49 -22.43 10.97
N VAL A 234 -6.21 -22.28 11.31
CA VAL A 234 -5.77 -22.20 12.72
C VAL A 234 -6.34 -20.96 13.41
N LEU A 235 -6.39 -19.83 12.71
CA LEU A 235 -7.02 -18.61 13.20
C LEU A 235 -8.53 -18.79 13.39
N GLY A 236 -9.21 -19.50 12.48
CA GLY A 236 -10.63 -19.82 12.59
C GLY A 236 -10.96 -20.64 13.83
N GLU A 237 -10.16 -21.66 14.13
CA GLU A 237 -10.31 -22.46 15.36
C GLU A 237 -10.00 -21.67 16.64
N SER A 238 -9.04 -20.73 16.56
CA SER A 238 -8.56 -19.96 17.71
C SER A 238 -9.39 -18.70 18.02
N LEU A 239 -10.25 -18.28 17.09
CA LEU A 239 -11.08 -17.06 17.21
C LEU A 239 -12.58 -17.36 17.03
N PRO A 240 -13.21 -18.17 17.91
CA PRO A 240 -14.65 -18.43 17.83
C PRO A 240 -15.47 -17.19 18.18
N ILE A 241 -16.60 -16.97 17.49
CA ILE A 241 -17.47 -15.79 17.72
C ILE A 241 -18.07 -15.80 19.13
N SER A 242 -18.29 -16.97 19.71
CA SER A 242 -18.80 -17.11 21.08
C SER A 242 -17.95 -16.37 22.12
N GLN A 243 -16.64 -16.26 21.87
CA GLN A 243 -15.70 -15.57 22.76
C GLN A 243 -15.51 -14.10 22.38
N ASN A 244 -15.74 -13.74 21.11
CA ASN A 244 -15.38 -12.45 20.50
C ASN A 244 -16.60 -11.67 20.00
N ARG A 245 -17.73 -11.80 20.70
CA ARG A 245 -19.01 -11.23 20.27
C ARG A 245 -19.00 -9.71 20.09
N LYS A 246 -18.31 -8.98 20.97
CA LYS A 246 -18.20 -7.51 20.88
C LYS A 246 -17.44 -7.07 19.62
N ALA A 247 -16.33 -7.73 19.31
CA ALA A 247 -15.56 -7.46 18.10
C ALA A 247 -16.36 -7.82 16.84
N PHE A 248 -17.10 -8.92 16.87
CA PHE A 248 -18.02 -9.31 15.78
C PHE A 248 -19.17 -8.31 15.57
N GLU A 249 -19.75 -7.77 16.65
CA GLU A 249 -20.82 -6.78 16.60
C GLU A 249 -20.33 -5.40 16.11
N ALA A 250 -19.04 -5.09 16.34
CA ALA A 250 -18.42 -3.84 15.90
C ALA A 250 -18.05 -3.81 14.40
N LEU A 251 -18.06 -4.95 13.71
CA LEU A 251 -17.74 -4.99 12.27
C LEU A 251 -18.85 -4.30 11.45
N PRO A 252 -18.48 -3.42 10.49
CA PRO A 252 -19.46 -2.72 9.66
C PRO A 252 -20.19 -3.67 8.69
N VAL A 253 -19.49 -4.71 8.23
CA VAL A 253 -20.01 -5.79 7.39
C VAL A 253 -19.51 -7.11 7.96
N ARG A 254 -20.40 -8.10 8.03
CA ARG A 254 -20.10 -9.42 8.56
C ARG A 254 -20.86 -10.49 7.79
N TYR A 255 -20.27 -11.67 7.72
CA TYR A 255 -20.95 -12.86 7.24
C TYR A 255 -21.92 -13.37 8.32
N GLU A 256 -23.20 -13.52 7.99
CA GLU A 256 -24.27 -13.77 8.98
C GLU A 256 -24.19 -15.18 9.58
N GLN A 257 -23.83 -16.19 8.77
CA GLN A 257 -23.70 -17.58 9.20
C GLN A 257 -22.29 -17.91 9.72
N ALA A 258 -21.51 -16.91 10.12
CA ALA A 258 -20.15 -17.13 10.60
C ALA A 258 -20.14 -17.91 11.92
N THR A 259 -19.22 -18.88 12.04
CA THR A 259 -18.96 -19.61 13.30
C THR A 259 -17.75 -19.05 14.05
N ASN A 260 -16.81 -18.49 13.31
CA ASN A 260 -15.56 -17.93 13.78
C ASN A 260 -15.30 -16.55 13.15
N PHE A 261 -14.36 -15.80 13.73
CA PHE A 261 -14.08 -14.42 13.30
C PHE A 261 -13.46 -14.35 11.89
N VAL A 262 -12.76 -15.39 11.47
CA VAL A 262 -12.20 -15.50 10.11
C VAL A 262 -13.33 -15.64 9.07
N ASP A 263 -14.32 -16.49 9.34
CA ASP A 263 -15.53 -16.62 8.52
C ASP A 263 -16.27 -15.28 8.44
N ALA A 264 -16.34 -14.53 9.55
CA ALA A 264 -17.02 -13.23 9.57
C ALA A 264 -16.40 -12.22 8.58
N LEU A 265 -15.09 -12.31 8.33
CA LEU A 265 -14.32 -11.39 7.49
C LEU A 265 -14.17 -11.86 6.04
N PHE A 266 -13.86 -13.15 5.84
CA PHE A 266 -13.44 -13.70 4.55
C PHE A 266 -14.47 -14.65 3.91
N ALA A 267 -15.42 -15.20 4.68
CA ALA A 267 -16.37 -16.15 4.11
C ALA A 267 -17.46 -15.46 3.28
N PHE A 268 -17.88 -16.15 2.23
CA PHE A 268 -18.97 -15.76 1.36
C PHE A 268 -19.68 -16.99 0.78
N ASP A 269 -20.93 -16.80 0.37
CA ASP A 269 -21.75 -17.85 -0.22
C ASP A 269 -21.74 -17.76 -1.75
N MET A 270 -21.53 -18.89 -2.41
CA MET A 270 -21.73 -19.06 -3.84
C MET A 270 -23.00 -19.88 -4.09
N GLN A 271 -23.88 -19.35 -4.92
CA GLN A 271 -25.03 -20.09 -5.44
C GLN A 271 -24.59 -20.90 -6.66
N VAL A 272 -24.65 -22.22 -6.54
CA VAL A 272 -24.34 -23.18 -7.60
C VAL A 272 -25.65 -23.69 -8.18
N LYS A 273 -25.92 -23.38 -9.44
CA LYS A 273 -27.07 -23.89 -10.20
C LYS A 273 -26.60 -25.03 -11.08
N THR A 274 -27.26 -26.18 -10.93
CA THR A 274 -26.92 -27.39 -11.67
C THR A 274 -28.11 -27.84 -12.50
N CYS A 275 -27.91 -27.97 -13.81
CA CYS A 275 -28.94 -28.44 -14.74
C CYS A 275 -28.41 -29.64 -15.52
N ARG A 276 -29.24 -30.68 -15.66
CA ARG A 276 -28.93 -31.83 -16.52
C ARG A 276 -29.45 -31.55 -17.92
N THR A 277 -28.57 -31.67 -18.91
CA THR A 277 -28.93 -31.54 -20.32
C THR A 277 -28.60 -32.83 -21.06
N ARG A 278 -29.36 -33.09 -22.12
CA ARG A 278 -29.09 -34.16 -23.07
C ARG A 278 -28.95 -33.48 -24.43
N GLY A 279 -27.72 -33.41 -24.94
CA GLY A 279 -27.42 -32.52 -26.08
C GLY A 279 -27.57 -31.04 -25.72
N GLU A 280 -28.25 -30.27 -26.57
CA GLU A 280 -28.53 -28.82 -26.36
C GLU A 280 -29.83 -28.56 -25.57
N GLU A 281 -30.65 -29.59 -25.33
CA GLU A 281 -31.94 -29.45 -24.65
C GLU A 281 -31.85 -29.80 -23.16
N ALA A 282 -32.47 -28.96 -22.33
CA ALA A 282 -32.65 -29.23 -20.91
C ALA A 282 -33.67 -30.36 -20.73
N LEU A 283 -33.30 -31.38 -19.95
CA LEU A 283 -34.22 -32.48 -19.64
C LEU A 283 -35.39 -31.95 -18.81
N ALA A 284 -36.61 -32.16 -19.28
CA ALA A 284 -37.85 -31.65 -18.66
C ALA A 284 -38.10 -32.16 -17.22
N ASP A 285 -37.41 -33.23 -16.81
CA ASP A 285 -37.50 -33.84 -15.47
C ASP A 285 -36.41 -33.33 -14.49
N GLY A 286 -35.48 -32.50 -14.96
CA GLY A 286 -34.36 -31.96 -14.18
C GLY A 286 -34.59 -30.51 -13.78
N ALA A 287 -35.42 -30.26 -12.77
CA ALA A 287 -35.48 -28.93 -12.13
C ALA A 287 -34.05 -28.51 -11.73
N ALA A 288 -33.65 -27.30 -12.09
CA ALA A 288 -32.31 -26.79 -11.79
C ALA A 288 -32.06 -26.85 -10.27
N GLU A 289 -31.11 -27.68 -9.84
CA GLU A 289 -30.78 -27.82 -8.43
C GLU A 289 -29.93 -26.62 -8.01
N VAL A 290 -30.43 -25.86 -7.03
CA VAL A 290 -29.75 -24.67 -6.52
C VAL A 290 -29.17 -24.98 -5.15
N LYS A 291 -27.84 -24.98 -5.04
CA LYS A 291 -27.10 -25.16 -3.78
C LYS A 291 -26.38 -23.87 -3.39
N ARG A 292 -26.21 -23.65 -2.09
CA ARG A 292 -25.34 -22.60 -1.56
C ARG A 292 -24.10 -23.25 -0.95
N GLU A 293 -22.93 -22.85 -1.42
CA GLU A 293 -21.63 -23.35 -0.96
C GLU A 293 -20.86 -22.21 -0.27
N LYS A 294 -20.31 -22.49 0.91
CA LYS A 294 -19.50 -21.53 1.67
C LYS A 294 -18.04 -21.58 1.23
N ASN A 295 -17.49 -20.44 0.82
CA ASN A 295 -16.10 -20.30 0.39
C ASN A 295 -15.41 -19.18 1.18
N THR A 296 -14.11 -19.32 1.44
CA THR A 296 -13.27 -18.30 2.12
C THR A 296 -12.30 -17.61 1.17
N LYS A 297 -12.07 -18.21 -0.01
CA LYS A 297 -11.22 -17.70 -1.08
C LYS A 297 -11.91 -17.93 -2.42
N PHE A 298 -11.69 -17.00 -3.34
CA PHE A 298 -12.14 -17.11 -4.72
C PHE A 298 -10.98 -17.56 -5.60
N THR A 299 -11.20 -18.64 -6.35
CA THR A 299 -10.21 -19.22 -7.23
C THR A 299 -10.41 -18.71 -8.65
N CYS A 300 -9.47 -17.91 -9.14
CA CYS A 300 -9.48 -17.34 -10.49
C CYS A 300 -8.70 -18.24 -11.44
N PHE A 301 -9.41 -18.90 -12.35
CA PHE A 301 -8.84 -19.67 -13.44
C PHE A 301 -8.39 -18.76 -14.58
N LEU A 302 -7.22 -19.05 -15.16
CA LEU A 302 -6.56 -18.21 -16.18
C LEU A 302 -6.93 -18.59 -17.62
N GLY A 303 -8.09 -19.22 -17.79
CA GLY A 303 -8.57 -19.71 -19.08
C GLY A 303 -7.80 -20.94 -19.58
N THR A 304 -8.11 -21.34 -20.81
CA THR A 304 -7.44 -22.45 -21.50
C THR A 304 -6.46 -21.92 -22.56
N MET A 305 -5.88 -22.80 -23.36
CA MET A 305 -5.14 -22.39 -24.56
C MET A 305 -6.06 -21.79 -25.63
N GLN A 306 -7.33 -22.21 -25.68
CA GLN A 306 -8.31 -21.77 -26.68
C GLN A 306 -8.96 -20.44 -26.27
N ASN A 307 -9.33 -20.31 -24.99
CA ASN A 307 -9.92 -19.10 -24.42
C ASN A 307 -8.99 -18.52 -23.35
N PRO A 308 -7.97 -17.72 -23.73
CA PRO A 308 -7.06 -17.12 -22.77
C PRO A 308 -7.70 -15.94 -22.03
N VAL A 309 -7.45 -15.86 -20.73
CA VAL A 309 -7.83 -14.73 -19.88
C VAL A 309 -6.68 -13.72 -19.85
N ASN A 310 -6.97 -12.45 -20.16
CA ASN A 310 -5.99 -11.36 -20.13
C ASN A 310 -6.24 -10.35 -19.01
N THR A 311 -7.46 -10.31 -18.47
CA THR A 311 -7.85 -9.37 -17.40
C THR A 311 -8.50 -10.12 -16.23
N LEU A 312 -8.37 -9.61 -15.01
CA LEU A 312 -9.00 -10.21 -13.83
C LEU A 312 -10.52 -10.37 -13.99
N ASP A 313 -11.22 -9.37 -14.55
CA ASP A 313 -12.67 -9.44 -14.78
C ASP A 313 -13.07 -10.57 -15.74
N GLU A 314 -12.25 -10.83 -16.76
CA GLU A 314 -12.41 -11.98 -17.65
C GLU A 314 -12.15 -13.30 -16.92
N GLY A 315 -11.20 -13.31 -15.99
CA GLY A 315 -10.90 -14.47 -15.15
C GLY A 315 -12.03 -14.80 -14.18
N VAL A 316 -12.63 -13.79 -13.57
CA VAL A 316 -13.84 -13.96 -12.74
C VAL A 316 -14.99 -14.50 -13.58
N LYS A 317 -15.24 -13.90 -14.75
CA LYS A 317 -16.25 -14.39 -15.71
C LYS A 317 -16.01 -15.84 -16.10
N PHE A 318 -14.78 -16.19 -16.46
CA PHE A 318 -14.41 -17.54 -16.87
C PHE A 318 -14.57 -18.55 -15.73
N SER A 319 -14.23 -18.16 -14.49
CA SER A 319 -14.32 -19.03 -13.32
C SER A 319 -15.76 -19.27 -12.85
N LEU A 320 -16.66 -18.32 -13.13
CA LEU A 320 -18.09 -18.41 -12.83
C LEU A 320 -18.92 -18.93 -14.01
N ALA A 321 -18.31 -19.03 -15.19
CA ALA A 321 -18.97 -19.49 -16.41
C ALA A 321 -19.45 -20.93 -16.27
N GLU A 322 -20.37 -21.29 -17.15
CA GLU A 322 -20.96 -22.62 -17.18
C GLU A 322 -19.91 -23.69 -17.46
N GLU A 323 -19.68 -24.54 -16.46
CA GLU A 323 -18.85 -25.72 -16.61
C GLU A 323 -19.71 -26.89 -17.07
N ARG A 324 -19.26 -27.58 -18.12
CA ARG A 324 -19.88 -28.80 -18.62
C ARG A 324 -19.16 -30.01 -18.05
N ILE A 325 -19.86 -30.79 -17.24
CA ILE A 325 -19.34 -32.00 -16.59
C ILE A 325 -19.98 -33.21 -17.27
N ASP A 326 -19.15 -34.08 -17.85
CA ASP A 326 -19.61 -35.32 -18.49
C ASP A 326 -19.93 -36.39 -17.44
N LEU A 327 -21.20 -36.78 -17.33
CA LEU A 327 -21.65 -37.77 -16.33
C LEU A 327 -21.21 -39.20 -16.66
N THR A 328 -20.83 -39.47 -17.92
CA THR A 328 -20.41 -40.81 -18.38
C THR A 328 -19.12 -41.31 -17.73
N ALA A 329 -18.32 -40.43 -17.11
CA ALA A 329 -17.08 -40.82 -16.42
C ALA A 329 -17.28 -41.23 -14.95
N ALA A 330 -18.45 -40.96 -14.36
CA ALA A 330 -18.70 -41.16 -12.93
C ALA A 330 -19.48 -42.45 -12.59
N GLY A 331 -20.13 -43.08 -13.58
CA GLY A 331 -20.72 -44.40 -13.43
C GLY A 331 -19.74 -45.47 -13.88
N ASN A 332 -19.59 -46.57 -13.12
CA ASN A 332 -18.83 -47.76 -13.52
C ASN A 332 -19.21 -48.18 -14.96
N ALA A 333 -18.39 -47.81 -15.92
CA ALA A 333 -18.53 -48.22 -17.31
C ALA A 333 -18.10 -49.69 -17.43
N GLY A 334 -19.04 -50.60 -17.16
CA GLY A 334 -19.07 -51.87 -17.85
C GLY A 334 -19.11 -51.57 -19.35
N SER A 335 -18.12 -52.07 -20.07
CA SER A 335 -17.99 -51.98 -21.52
C SER A 335 -19.26 -52.50 -22.21
N ASN A 336 -20.08 -51.57 -22.74
CA ASN A 336 -20.96 -51.68 -23.92
C ASN A 336 -22.11 -50.64 -23.82
N ALA A 337 -21.78 -49.35 -23.93
CA ALA A 337 -22.79 -48.32 -24.23
C ALA A 337 -22.77 -48.05 -25.74
N PRO A 338 -23.93 -48.09 -26.44
CA PRO A 338 -24.01 -47.89 -27.88
C PRO A 338 -23.57 -46.48 -28.29
N LEU A 339 -22.92 -46.37 -29.46
CA LEU A 339 -22.24 -45.19 -29.98
C LEU A 339 -23.14 -43.96 -30.29
N ASP A 340 -24.48 -44.11 -30.18
CA ASP A 340 -25.47 -43.06 -30.49
C ASP A 340 -26.30 -42.59 -29.28
N ALA A 341 -25.87 -42.87 -28.05
CA ALA A 341 -26.49 -42.26 -26.87
C ALA A 341 -26.00 -40.82 -26.71
N GLU A 342 -26.87 -39.83 -26.98
CA GLU A 342 -26.63 -38.42 -26.63
C GLU A 342 -26.16 -38.34 -25.18
N LYS A 343 -24.89 -37.95 -25.00
CA LYS A 343 -24.25 -37.94 -23.68
C LYS A 343 -25.01 -36.98 -22.77
N GLU A 344 -25.45 -37.48 -21.64
CA GLU A 344 -25.99 -36.64 -20.57
C GLU A 344 -24.85 -35.79 -19.99
N MET A 345 -25.04 -34.48 -20.01
CA MET A 345 -24.09 -33.49 -19.50
C MET A 345 -24.72 -32.78 -18.30
N LEU A 346 -23.89 -32.36 -17.37
CA LEU A 346 -24.28 -31.55 -16.24
C LEU A 346 -23.68 -30.15 -16.41
N LEU A 347 -24.54 -29.16 -16.59
CA LEU A 347 -24.18 -27.75 -16.66
C LEU A 347 -24.22 -27.16 -15.25
N ARG A 348 -23.07 -26.66 -14.81
CA ARG A 348 -22.88 -26.02 -13.51
C ARG A 348 -22.58 -24.54 -13.70
N SER A 349 -23.43 -23.67 -13.18
CA SER A 349 -23.26 -22.21 -13.19
C SER A 349 -23.12 -21.68 -11.76
N MET A 350 -22.29 -20.67 -11.54
CA MET A 350 -22.01 -20.11 -10.21
C MET A 350 -22.27 -18.60 -10.16
N GLN A 351 -22.87 -18.14 -9.07
CA GLN A 351 -23.10 -16.70 -8.81
C GLN A 351 -22.81 -16.37 -7.35
N PHE A 352 -22.35 -15.15 -7.05
CA PHE A 352 -22.17 -14.72 -5.67
C PHE A 352 -23.53 -14.47 -5.01
N ALA A 353 -23.83 -15.20 -3.93
CA ALA A 353 -25.05 -15.03 -3.15
C ALA A 353 -24.83 -14.09 -1.96
N SER A 354 -23.60 -14.03 -1.46
CA SER A 354 -23.12 -13.05 -0.48
C SER A 354 -21.70 -12.64 -0.85
N LEU A 355 -21.25 -11.49 -0.33
CA LEU A 355 -19.89 -10.99 -0.53
C LEU A 355 -19.17 -10.90 0.82
N PRO A 356 -17.85 -11.16 0.88
CA PRO A 356 -17.07 -11.01 2.10
C PRO A 356 -16.66 -9.55 2.33
N PHE A 357 -16.23 -9.21 3.53
CA PHE A 357 -15.63 -7.89 3.80
C PHE A 357 -14.22 -7.79 3.21
N TYR A 358 -13.45 -8.88 3.33
CA TYR A 358 -12.17 -9.06 2.67
C TYR A 358 -12.25 -10.22 1.67
N LEU A 359 -11.99 -9.93 0.39
CA LEU A 359 -12.00 -10.93 -0.67
C LEU A 359 -10.57 -11.38 -0.98
N LEU A 360 -10.31 -12.67 -0.75
CA LEU A 360 -9.08 -13.33 -1.18
C LEU A 360 -9.27 -13.90 -2.58
N VAL A 361 -8.43 -13.50 -3.53
CA VAL A 361 -8.42 -14.03 -4.90
C VAL A 361 -7.11 -14.78 -5.14
N GLN A 362 -7.21 -16.06 -5.49
CA GLN A 362 -6.10 -16.91 -5.88
C GLN A 362 -6.05 -17.02 -7.40
N PHE A 363 -4.95 -16.62 -8.03
CA PHE A 363 -4.70 -16.99 -9.42
C PHE A 363 -4.23 -18.44 -9.50
N MET A 364 -4.98 -19.30 -10.18
CA MET A 364 -4.59 -20.69 -10.43
C MET A 364 -3.46 -20.77 -11.45
N ARG A 365 -2.25 -20.46 -10.98
CA ARG A 365 -1.04 -20.47 -11.81
C ARG A 365 -0.30 -21.80 -11.79
N PHE A 366 -0.51 -22.66 -10.80
CA PHE A 366 0.20 -23.94 -10.74
C PHE A 366 -0.70 -25.05 -11.24
N GLU A 367 -0.30 -25.68 -12.34
CA GLU A 367 -1.02 -26.79 -12.96
C GLU A 367 -0.05 -27.96 -13.21
N TRP A 368 -0.55 -29.18 -13.10
CA TRP A 368 0.23 -30.37 -13.44
C TRP A 368 0.17 -30.59 -14.94
N LYS A 369 1.32 -30.55 -15.61
CA LYS A 369 1.44 -30.89 -17.03
C LYS A 369 2.07 -32.25 -17.18
N ARG A 370 1.48 -33.06 -18.06
CA ARG A 370 2.11 -34.29 -18.54
C ARG A 370 3.04 -33.90 -19.68
N ALA A 371 4.32 -33.73 -19.37
CA ALA A 371 5.36 -33.53 -20.36
C ALA A 371 6.24 -34.78 -20.39
N GLY A 372 6.30 -35.48 -21.54
CA GLY A 372 7.20 -36.62 -21.71
C GLY A 372 6.92 -37.86 -20.85
N GLY A 373 5.68 -38.06 -20.38
CA GLY A 373 5.28 -39.24 -19.59
C GLY A 373 5.46 -39.11 -18.08
N GLN A 374 6.11 -38.05 -17.60
CA GLN A 374 6.13 -37.68 -16.18
C GLN A 374 5.22 -36.45 -15.96
N ALA A 375 4.52 -36.43 -14.82
CA ALA A 375 3.75 -35.26 -14.41
C ALA A 375 4.68 -34.29 -13.71
N GLU A 376 4.86 -33.10 -14.29
CA GLU A 376 5.64 -32.01 -13.69
C GLU A 376 4.71 -30.85 -13.32
N LYS A 377 4.91 -30.26 -12.14
CA LYS A 377 4.17 -29.08 -11.68
C LYS A 377 4.73 -27.84 -12.39
N ALA A 378 3.94 -27.26 -13.29
CA ALA A 378 4.33 -26.12 -14.11
C ALA A 378 3.59 -24.84 -13.70
N LYS A 379 4.27 -23.69 -13.84
CA LYS A 379 3.69 -22.37 -13.58
C LYS A 379 3.19 -21.69 -14.86
N VAL A 380 1.92 -21.30 -14.87
CA VAL A 380 1.28 -20.44 -15.88
C VAL A 380 1.77 -19.00 -15.71
N CYS A 381 2.70 -18.61 -16.57
CA CYS A 381 3.30 -17.28 -16.57
C CYS A 381 2.59 -16.28 -17.52
N ARG A 382 1.37 -16.58 -17.98
CA ARG A 382 0.57 -15.68 -18.83
C ARG A 382 0.32 -14.35 -18.12
N SER A 383 0.38 -13.25 -18.88
CA SER A 383 0.08 -11.90 -18.40
C SER A 383 -1.42 -11.74 -18.16
N VAL A 384 -1.80 -11.32 -16.96
CA VAL A 384 -3.18 -11.08 -16.53
C VAL A 384 -3.21 -9.75 -15.81
N LYS A 385 -3.81 -8.74 -16.44
CA LYS A 385 -3.92 -7.39 -15.87
C LYS A 385 -5.01 -7.36 -14.80
N PHE A 386 -4.76 -6.64 -13.73
CA PHE A 386 -5.74 -6.39 -12.67
C PHE A 386 -5.67 -4.93 -12.25
N GLY A 387 -6.84 -4.33 -11.98
CA GLY A 387 -6.94 -2.95 -11.55
C GLY A 387 -6.85 -2.79 -10.02
N PRO A 388 -6.68 -1.54 -9.54
CA PRO A 388 -6.75 -1.23 -8.11
C PRO A 388 -8.18 -1.37 -7.54
N THR A 389 -9.19 -1.43 -8.41
CA THR A 389 -10.59 -1.64 -8.06
C THR A 389 -11.17 -2.82 -8.83
N LEU A 390 -12.01 -3.61 -8.17
CA LEU A 390 -12.73 -4.75 -8.73
C LEU A 390 -14.24 -4.55 -8.51
N ASP A 391 -15.05 -4.85 -9.52
CA ASP A 391 -16.51 -4.77 -9.43
C ASP A 391 -17.13 -6.16 -9.61
N LEU A 392 -17.82 -6.66 -8.58
CA LEU A 392 -18.47 -7.97 -8.59
C LEU A 392 -19.98 -7.92 -8.83
N TYR A 393 -20.57 -6.74 -9.01
CA TYR A 393 -22.02 -6.58 -9.08
C TYR A 393 -22.69 -7.40 -10.19
N LEU A 394 -22.05 -7.49 -11.36
CA LEU A 394 -22.56 -8.26 -12.50
C LEU A 394 -22.60 -9.77 -12.24
N HIS A 395 -21.82 -10.26 -11.27
CA HIS A 395 -21.66 -11.67 -10.93
C HIS A 395 -22.47 -12.10 -9.70
N CYS A 396 -23.23 -11.17 -9.11
CA CYS A 396 -24.08 -11.42 -7.95
C CYS A 396 -25.45 -11.97 -8.34
N THR A 397 -26.14 -12.60 -7.38
CA THR A 397 -27.58 -12.93 -7.50
C THR A 397 -28.43 -11.65 -7.51
N ASP A 398 -29.64 -11.72 -8.05
CA ASP A 398 -30.51 -10.53 -8.16
C ASP A 398 -30.94 -10.01 -6.78
N GLU A 399 -31.10 -10.91 -5.80
CA GLU A 399 -31.32 -10.56 -4.37
C GLU A 399 -30.17 -9.67 -3.84
N LEU A 400 -28.93 -10.07 -4.10
CA LEU A 400 -27.76 -9.35 -3.64
C LEU A 400 -27.60 -8.04 -4.40
N LYS A 401 -27.87 -8.01 -5.71
CA LYS A 401 -27.84 -6.77 -6.51
C LYS A 401 -28.77 -5.69 -5.95
N GLU A 402 -29.99 -6.05 -5.55
CA GLU A 402 -30.92 -5.08 -4.98
C GLU A 402 -30.40 -4.51 -3.66
N SER A 403 -29.77 -5.34 -2.82
CA SER A 403 -29.18 -4.87 -1.55
C SER A 403 -28.00 -3.89 -1.75
N LEU A 404 -27.26 -4.01 -2.86
CA LEU A 404 -26.10 -3.17 -3.20
C LEU A 404 -26.50 -1.90 -3.97
N ARG A 405 -27.72 -1.85 -4.52
CA ARG A 405 -28.20 -0.79 -5.42
C ARG A 405 -28.03 0.60 -4.81
N ILE A 406 -28.46 0.77 -3.55
CA ILE A 406 -28.43 2.06 -2.86
C ILE A 406 -26.99 2.57 -2.74
N GLY A 407 -26.08 1.74 -2.21
CA GLY A 407 -24.69 2.14 -2.03
C GLY A 407 -24.01 2.51 -3.35
N ARG A 408 -24.26 1.76 -4.42
CA ARG A 408 -23.71 2.05 -5.76
C ARG A 408 -24.27 3.34 -6.36
N ALA A 409 -25.56 3.58 -6.22
CA ALA A 409 -26.19 4.79 -6.72
C ALA A 409 -25.72 6.05 -5.97
N VAL A 410 -25.45 5.94 -4.66
CA VAL A 410 -24.83 7.04 -3.89
C VAL A 410 -23.41 7.32 -4.39
N VAL A 411 -22.59 6.30 -4.66
CA VAL A 411 -21.26 6.48 -5.27
C VAL A 411 -21.37 7.20 -6.62
N ALA A 412 -22.31 6.78 -7.48
CA ALA A 412 -22.52 7.40 -8.78
C ALA A 412 -22.93 8.87 -8.64
N LEU A 413 -23.90 9.17 -7.77
CA LEU A 413 -24.37 10.53 -7.49
C LEU A 413 -23.24 11.44 -6.99
N ARG A 414 -22.34 10.93 -6.13
CA ARG A 414 -21.17 11.69 -5.67
C ARG A 414 -20.18 11.97 -6.79
N ARG A 415 -19.88 10.97 -7.64
CA ARG A 415 -19.01 11.14 -8.81
C ARG A 415 -19.58 12.17 -9.80
N GLU A 416 -20.89 12.17 -10.01
CA GLU A 416 -21.57 13.15 -10.85
C GLU A 416 -21.46 14.58 -10.28
N ARG A 417 -21.63 14.74 -8.96
CA ARG A 417 -21.43 16.05 -8.29
C ARG A 417 -19.99 16.55 -8.42
N GLU A 418 -19.01 15.69 -8.23
CA GLU A 418 -17.59 16.04 -8.36
C GLU A 418 -17.22 16.43 -9.81
N ALA A 419 -17.79 15.73 -10.80
CA ALA A 419 -17.62 16.04 -12.22
C ALA A 419 -18.34 17.35 -12.62
N GLY A 420 -19.53 17.61 -12.07
CA GLY A 420 -20.30 18.83 -12.31
C GLY A 420 -19.69 20.10 -11.69
N GLY A 421 -18.94 19.98 -10.58
CA GLY A 421 -18.24 21.11 -9.96
C GLY A 421 -16.99 21.60 -10.69
N HIS A 422 -16.52 20.87 -11.72
CA HIS A 422 -15.32 21.24 -12.50
C HIS A 422 -15.66 21.98 -13.82
N SER A 423 -16.94 22.19 -14.15
CA SER A 423 -17.37 22.79 -15.42
C SER A 423 -17.82 24.26 -15.33
N SER A 424 -17.88 24.86 -14.14
CA SER A 424 -18.31 26.25 -13.94
C SER A 424 -17.18 27.30 -14.00
N ASP A 425 -15.91 26.90 -14.10
CA ASP A 425 -14.77 27.82 -13.95
C ASP A 425 -14.01 28.13 -15.25
N SER A 426 -14.64 27.94 -16.41
CA SER A 426 -14.09 28.37 -17.70
C SER A 426 -15.17 28.82 -18.68
N LYS A 427 -15.70 30.03 -18.51
CA LYS A 427 -16.19 30.91 -19.60
C LYS A 427 -16.68 32.26 -19.05
N THR A 428 -15.75 33.21 -18.99
CA THR A 428 -15.90 34.68 -18.96
C THR A 428 -14.45 35.16 -19.15
N GLU A 429 -14.01 35.90 -20.16
CA GLU A 429 -14.48 37.08 -20.90
C GLU A 429 -14.13 36.91 -22.41
N GLU A 430 -14.72 37.56 -23.40
CA GLU A 430 -14.70 39.01 -23.66
C GLU A 430 -15.96 39.50 -24.41
N THR A 431 -16.42 40.68 -23.99
CA THR A 431 -17.40 41.58 -24.62
C THR A 431 -16.89 42.20 -25.93
N ASN A 432 -17.77 42.44 -26.93
CA ASN A 432 -18.16 43.83 -27.26
C ASN A 432 -19.34 44.01 -28.25
N SER A 433 -20.25 44.88 -27.81
CA SER A 433 -20.97 45.91 -28.58
C SER A 433 -22.37 45.64 -29.19
N LYS A 434 -23.34 46.33 -28.56
CA LYS A 434 -24.41 47.19 -29.10
C LYS A 434 -25.88 46.71 -29.10
N THR A 435 -26.66 47.57 -28.42
CA THR A 435 -28.08 47.98 -28.58
C THR A 435 -29.18 47.23 -27.81
N GLU A 436 -29.59 47.87 -26.71
CA GLU A 436 -30.89 47.84 -26.00
C GLU A 436 -32.01 48.60 -26.78
N PRO A 437 -33.28 48.72 -26.31
CA PRO A 437 -34.10 47.82 -25.46
C PRO A 437 -35.57 47.74 -25.95
N THR A 438 -36.37 46.78 -25.48
CA THR A 438 -37.78 47.05 -25.13
C THR A 438 -38.26 46.12 -24.01
N CYS A 439 -38.82 46.78 -23.00
CA CYS A 439 -39.30 46.30 -21.70
C CYS A 439 -40.74 45.76 -21.76
N ALA A 440 -41.06 44.85 -20.83
CA ALA A 440 -42.29 44.80 -20.00
C ALA A 440 -42.33 43.41 -19.33
N ASP A 441 -41.93 43.31 -18.06
CA ASP A 441 -42.81 43.27 -16.87
C ASP A 441 -43.53 41.91 -16.72
N ALA A 442 -43.54 41.21 -15.58
CA ALA A 442 -43.19 41.58 -14.22
C ALA A 442 -42.95 40.31 -13.36
N ALA A 443 -42.07 40.48 -12.38
CA ALA A 443 -42.05 39.90 -11.03
C ALA A 443 -42.46 38.44 -10.81
N MET A 444 -41.55 37.65 -10.23
CA MET A 444 -41.66 37.21 -8.82
C MET A 444 -40.30 36.76 -8.30
N THR A 445 -39.99 37.27 -7.11
CA THR A 445 -38.85 37.02 -6.24
C THR A 445 -38.59 35.54 -5.97
N GLU A 446 -37.42 35.02 -6.34
CA GLU A 446 -36.82 33.86 -5.66
C GLU A 446 -35.81 34.35 -4.63
N LYS A 447 -36.09 34.00 -3.38
CA LYS A 447 -35.12 34.05 -2.29
C LYS A 447 -34.05 33.00 -2.62
N ASN A 448 -32.81 33.46 -2.78
CA ASN A 448 -31.65 32.60 -2.62
C ASN A 448 -31.65 32.09 -1.16
N GLU A 449 -32.10 30.86 -0.96
CA GLU A 449 -31.71 30.09 0.21
C GLU A 449 -30.37 29.43 -0.11
N ASP A 450 -29.30 30.13 0.28
CA ASP A 450 -28.00 29.51 0.53
C ASP A 450 -28.21 28.43 1.59
N SER A 451 -28.37 27.19 1.13
CA SER A 451 -28.41 26.02 2.00
C SER A 451 -26.98 25.70 2.47
N ASN A 452 -26.55 26.47 3.46
CA ASN A 452 -25.46 26.15 4.37
C ASN A 452 -25.85 24.87 5.14
N VAL A 453 -25.63 23.69 4.53
CA VAL A 453 -25.99 22.40 5.12
C VAL A 453 -24.92 21.98 6.14
N SER A 454 -25.11 22.46 7.36
CA SER A 454 -24.63 21.81 8.58
C SER A 454 -25.55 20.60 8.86
N SER A 455 -25.40 19.49 8.14
CA SER A 455 -26.14 18.26 8.43
C SER A 455 -25.34 17.33 9.33
N THR A 456 -25.50 17.51 10.64
CA THR A 456 -25.33 16.42 11.62
C THR A 456 -26.51 15.44 11.53
N GLY A 457 -26.73 14.89 10.33
CA GLY A 457 -27.70 13.83 10.09
C GLY A 457 -27.14 12.46 10.45
N SER A 458 -27.99 11.54 10.92
CA SER A 458 -27.61 10.14 11.15
C SER A 458 -27.21 9.48 9.82
N THR A 459 -25.90 9.26 9.62
CA THR A 459 -25.38 8.54 8.45
C THR A 459 -25.45 7.03 8.64
N ARG A 460 -25.92 6.31 7.61
CA ARG A 460 -25.95 4.85 7.60
C ARG A 460 -24.92 4.28 6.61
N VAL A 461 -24.32 3.16 7.00
CA VAL A 461 -23.35 2.39 6.21
C VAL A 461 -24.09 1.55 5.16
N TYR A 462 -23.74 1.72 3.89
CA TYR A 462 -24.20 0.88 2.79
C TYR A 462 -23.04 0.14 2.10
N ARG A 463 -23.32 -1.08 1.64
CA ARG A 463 -22.44 -1.92 0.83
C ARG A 463 -22.55 -1.52 -0.65
N THR A 464 -21.48 -1.68 -1.40
CA THR A 464 -21.44 -1.27 -2.83
C THR A 464 -21.08 -2.40 -3.79
N GLY A 465 -20.45 -3.47 -3.31
CA GLY A 465 -19.89 -4.52 -4.17
C GLY A 465 -18.66 -4.09 -4.98
N PHE A 466 -18.16 -2.86 -4.79
CA PHE A 466 -16.84 -2.46 -5.24
C PHE A 466 -15.79 -2.90 -4.23
N PHE A 467 -14.65 -3.35 -4.72
CA PHE A 467 -13.54 -3.85 -3.94
C PHE A 467 -12.28 -3.06 -4.26
N GLN A 468 -11.52 -2.68 -3.26
CA GLN A 468 -10.22 -2.01 -3.40
C GLN A 468 -9.10 -2.99 -3.10
N LEU A 469 -8.07 -3.02 -3.95
CA LEU A 469 -6.89 -3.84 -3.75
C LEU A 469 -6.04 -3.27 -2.60
N LEU A 470 -5.69 -4.13 -1.63
CA LEU A 470 -4.89 -3.76 -0.46
C LEU A 470 -3.55 -4.48 -0.39
N GLY A 471 -3.53 -5.76 -0.79
CA GLY A 471 -2.36 -6.62 -0.63
C GLY A 471 -2.17 -7.55 -1.82
N ILE A 472 -0.92 -7.86 -2.15
CA ILE A 472 -0.55 -8.77 -3.23
C ILE A 472 0.57 -9.69 -2.73
N VAL A 473 0.46 -10.99 -2.99
CA VAL A 473 1.60 -11.90 -2.95
C VAL A 473 2.03 -12.18 -4.38
N THR A 474 3.32 -12.03 -4.63
CA THR A 474 3.92 -12.33 -5.92
C THR A 474 4.87 -13.51 -5.81
N HIS A 475 5.02 -14.25 -6.90
CA HIS A 475 5.97 -15.35 -7.02
C HIS A 475 6.89 -15.12 -8.22
N GLN A 476 8.20 -15.13 -7.99
CA GLN A 476 9.24 -15.10 -9.02
C GLN A 476 9.84 -16.51 -9.18
N GLY A 477 10.03 -16.98 -10.41
CA GLY A 477 10.56 -18.33 -10.67
C GLY A 477 9.60 -19.21 -11.46
N ARG A 478 10.16 -20.27 -12.08
CA ARG A 478 9.49 -21.16 -13.05
C ARG A 478 8.79 -22.36 -12.41
N HIS A 479 9.33 -22.88 -11.32
CA HIS A 479 8.80 -24.05 -10.64
C HIS A 479 7.98 -23.63 -9.42
N ALA A 480 7.21 -24.55 -8.83
CA ALA A 480 6.49 -24.28 -7.59
C ALA A 480 7.36 -24.55 -6.35
N ASP A 481 8.30 -25.49 -6.46
CA ASP A 481 9.17 -25.94 -5.36
C ASP A 481 10.43 -25.08 -5.22
N SER A 482 10.61 -24.11 -6.12
CA SER A 482 11.68 -23.13 -6.11
C SER A 482 11.19 -21.78 -6.64
N GLY A 483 11.69 -20.70 -6.06
CA GLY A 483 11.37 -19.35 -6.49
C GLY A 483 11.57 -18.34 -5.37
N HIS A 484 10.86 -17.23 -5.43
CA HIS A 484 10.89 -16.23 -4.37
C HIS A 484 9.54 -15.55 -4.25
N TYR A 485 9.00 -15.49 -3.03
CA TYR A 485 7.75 -14.81 -2.75
C TYR A 485 8.02 -13.43 -2.16
N VAL A 486 7.27 -12.43 -2.65
CA VAL A 486 7.37 -11.05 -2.17
C VAL A 486 5.96 -10.54 -1.90
N GLY A 487 5.79 -9.95 -0.71
CA GLY A 487 4.55 -9.32 -0.28
C GLY A 487 4.50 -7.85 -0.70
N TRP A 488 3.32 -7.35 -1.04
CA TRP A 488 3.09 -5.96 -1.36
C TRP A 488 1.85 -5.49 -0.63
N THR A 489 1.88 -4.27 -0.09
CA THR A 489 0.69 -3.65 0.50
C THR A 489 0.55 -2.21 0.08
N LYS A 490 -0.68 -1.75 -0.03
CA LYS A 490 -0.98 -0.33 -0.14
C LYS A 490 -0.47 0.43 1.09
N LYS A 491 0.16 1.61 0.90
CA LYS A 491 0.69 2.44 1.99
C LYS A 491 -0.44 3.08 2.79
N ASP A 492 -1.40 3.70 2.10
CA ASP A 492 -2.61 4.20 2.76
C ASP A 492 -3.60 3.05 2.96
N GLN A 493 -3.67 2.56 4.20
CA GLN A 493 -4.52 1.44 4.63
C GLN A 493 -5.84 1.91 5.25
N ARG A 494 -6.11 3.22 5.25
CA ARG A 494 -7.35 3.78 5.80
C ARG A 494 -8.52 3.45 4.89
N GLU A 495 -9.72 3.35 5.47
CA GLU A 495 -10.93 3.15 4.68
C GLU A 495 -11.14 4.31 3.70
N PRO A 496 -11.53 4.05 2.44
CA PRO A 496 -11.83 5.10 1.47
C PRO A 496 -12.81 6.16 2.01
N ARG A 497 -13.79 5.76 2.82
CA ARG A 497 -14.73 6.66 3.49
C ARG A 497 -14.07 7.64 4.46
N VAL A 498 -13.11 7.14 5.24
CA VAL A 498 -12.38 7.94 6.23
C VAL A 498 -11.50 8.93 5.48
N ILE A 499 -10.84 8.47 4.41
CA ILE A 499 -10.04 9.34 3.53
C ILE A 499 -10.91 10.43 2.89
N GLU A 500 -12.10 10.07 2.37
CA GLU A 500 -13.04 11.04 1.81
C GLU A 500 -13.52 12.06 2.84
N LYS A 501 -13.84 11.63 4.07
CA LYS A 501 -14.24 12.54 5.16
C LYS A 501 -13.12 13.49 5.55
N GLU A 502 -11.92 12.98 5.84
CA GLU A 502 -10.77 13.81 6.19
C GLU A 502 -10.38 14.77 5.06
N LYS A 503 -10.52 14.33 3.80
CA LYS A 503 -10.27 15.19 2.64
C LYS A 503 -11.27 16.33 2.58
N LYS A 504 -12.56 16.06 2.78
CA LYS A 504 -13.61 17.08 2.82
C LYS A 504 -13.43 18.04 4.00
N GLU A 505 -13.02 17.52 5.17
CA GLU A 505 -12.71 18.34 6.34
C GLU A 505 -11.52 19.27 6.07
N LYS A 506 -10.43 18.76 5.50
CA LYS A 506 -9.28 19.58 5.10
C LYS A 506 -9.63 20.62 4.03
N GLU A 507 -10.41 20.24 3.02
CA GLU A 507 -10.87 21.18 1.99
C GLU A 507 -11.71 22.31 2.62
N ARG A 508 -12.57 22.00 3.59
CA ARG A 508 -13.36 22.98 4.34
C ARG A 508 -12.50 23.87 5.23
N GLU A 509 -11.49 23.31 5.92
CA GLU A 509 -10.54 24.09 6.71
C GLU A 509 -9.70 25.03 5.84
N GLU A 510 -9.25 24.56 4.67
CA GLU A 510 -8.54 25.39 3.70
C GLU A 510 -9.41 26.51 3.13
N GLU A 511 -10.71 26.26 2.93
CA GLU A 511 -11.68 27.27 2.47
C GLU A 511 -11.93 28.33 3.55
N LEU A 512 -12.17 27.92 4.80
CA LEU A 512 -12.30 28.83 5.94
C LEU A 512 -11.04 29.70 6.14
N GLN A 513 -9.85 29.11 6.00
CA GLN A 513 -8.59 29.87 6.09
C GLN A 513 -8.41 30.87 4.94
N ARG A 514 -8.98 30.61 3.76
CA ARG A 514 -8.99 31.56 2.63
C ARG A 514 -9.97 32.71 2.88
N GLU A 515 -11.12 32.43 3.46
CA GLU A 515 -12.10 33.45 3.85
C GLU A 515 -11.56 34.37 4.95
N GLU A 516 -10.80 33.83 5.91
CA GLU A 516 -10.18 34.61 6.99
C GLU A 516 -8.99 35.48 6.54
N ASN A 517 -8.28 35.13 5.45
CA ASN A 517 -7.12 35.88 4.95
C ASN A 517 -7.20 36.23 3.44
N PRO A 518 -8.05 37.20 3.06
CA PRO A 518 -8.28 37.57 1.66
C PRO A 518 -7.09 38.28 0.97
N SER A 519 -6.05 38.69 1.71
CA SER A 519 -4.89 39.43 1.18
C SER A 519 -3.66 38.57 0.82
N GLY A 520 -3.72 37.25 0.99
CA GLY A 520 -2.63 36.35 0.62
C GLY A 520 -2.58 36.11 -0.89
N MET A 521 -1.46 36.41 -1.56
CA MET A 521 -1.25 36.06 -2.96
C MET A 521 -1.48 34.55 -3.17
N ALA A 522 -2.50 34.21 -3.95
CA ALA A 522 -2.87 32.84 -4.26
C ALA A 522 -1.78 32.17 -5.12
N VAL A 523 -0.88 31.42 -4.49
CA VAL A 523 -0.12 30.41 -5.22
C VAL A 523 -1.09 29.27 -5.53
N LYS A 524 -1.62 29.22 -6.76
CA LYS A 524 -2.30 28.04 -7.30
C LYS A 524 -1.32 26.85 -7.27
N LYS A 525 -1.19 26.16 -6.14
CA LYS A 525 -0.59 24.84 -6.09
C LYS A 525 -1.47 23.96 -6.97
N LYS A 526 -0.95 23.53 -8.12
CA LYS A 526 -1.56 22.45 -8.92
C LYS A 526 -1.90 21.33 -7.93
N LYS A 527 -3.19 20.98 -7.84
CA LYS A 527 -3.72 19.87 -7.05
C LYS A 527 -3.07 18.60 -7.61
N ALA A 528 -1.92 18.22 -7.06
CA ALA A 528 -1.26 16.98 -7.45
C ALA A 528 -2.21 15.85 -7.08
N SER A 529 -2.62 15.04 -8.05
CA SER A 529 -3.36 13.82 -7.77
C SER A 529 -2.57 12.99 -6.76
N PRO A 530 -3.18 12.50 -5.68
CA PRO A 530 -2.48 11.66 -4.71
C PRO A 530 -1.94 10.44 -5.45
N VAL A 531 -0.61 10.34 -5.56
CA VAL A 531 0.05 9.19 -6.18
C VAL A 531 -0.16 8.00 -5.26
N ASP A 532 -0.78 6.93 -5.77
CA ASP A 532 -1.05 5.74 -4.97
C ASP A 532 0.27 5.00 -4.69
N MET A 533 0.74 5.07 -3.46
CA MET A 533 2.03 4.49 -3.05
C MET A 533 1.85 3.11 -2.44
N TRP A 534 2.72 2.20 -2.84
CA TRP A 534 2.75 0.82 -2.38
C TRP A 534 4.07 0.50 -1.69
N VAL A 535 4.01 -0.39 -0.71
CA VAL A 535 5.16 -0.88 0.03
C VAL A 535 5.47 -2.30 -0.46
N LYS A 536 6.67 -2.49 -1.01
CA LYS A 536 7.23 -3.78 -1.38
C LYS A 536 7.99 -4.35 -0.18
N PHE A 537 7.61 -5.56 0.24
CA PHE A 537 8.29 -6.33 1.26
C PHE A 537 9.01 -7.52 0.65
N ASP A 538 10.31 -7.35 0.45
CA ASP A 538 11.23 -8.38 -0.01
C ASP A 538 11.99 -8.93 1.20
N ASP A 539 11.33 -9.83 1.95
CA ASP A 539 11.77 -10.31 3.25
C ASP A 539 12.07 -9.14 4.23
N ASP A 540 13.35 -8.93 4.56
CA ASP A 540 13.84 -7.88 5.45
C ASP A 540 13.97 -6.52 4.76
N LYS A 541 13.98 -6.49 3.42
CA LYS A 541 14.14 -5.27 2.62
C LYS A 541 12.78 -4.69 2.27
N VAL A 542 12.51 -3.50 2.80
CA VAL A 542 11.25 -2.77 2.58
C VAL A 542 11.53 -1.54 1.74
N SER A 543 10.73 -1.36 0.68
CA SER A 543 10.86 -0.22 -0.25
C SER A 543 9.49 0.30 -0.67
N GLU A 544 9.42 1.58 -1.05
CA GLU A 544 8.21 2.19 -1.58
C GLU A 544 8.26 2.26 -3.10
N THR A 545 7.13 2.04 -3.75
CA THR A 545 7.00 2.11 -5.20
C THR A 545 5.62 2.68 -5.56
N PRO A 546 5.53 3.63 -6.50
CA PRO A 546 4.24 4.10 -7.02
C PRO A 546 3.52 3.00 -7.78
N TRP A 547 2.19 2.90 -7.63
CA TRP A 547 1.36 1.91 -8.31
C TRP A 547 1.57 1.88 -9.83
N ASP A 548 1.69 3.04 -10.47
CA ASP A 548 1.84 3.15 -11.93
C ASP A 548 3.15 2.55 -12.46
N GLN A 549 4.13 2.31 -11.59
CA GLN A 549 5.42 1.69 -11.94
C GLN A 549 5.45 0.18 -11.66
N ILE A 550 4.39 -0.37 -11.06
CA ILE A 550 4.31 -1.77 -10.64
C ILE A 550 3.66 -2.60 -11.76
N ASP A 551 4.46 -3.41 -12.47
CA ASP A 551 3.94 -4.44 -13.40
C ASP A 551 4.01 -5.83 -12.76
N LEU A 552 2.90 -6.29 -12.20
CA LEU A 552 2.77 -7.63 -11.61
C LEU A 552 1.82 -8.54 -12.40
N ALA A 553 1.40 -8.11 -13.59
CA ALA A 553 0.47 -8.85 -14.43
C ALA A 553 1.07 -10.19 -14.91
N GLY A 554 2.40 -10.26 -15.01
CA GLY A 554 3.15 -11.41 -15.50
C GLY A 554 3.46 -11.32 -16.99
N GLY A 555 3.70 -12.46 -17.63
CA GLY A 555 4.15 -12.55 -19.03
C GLY A 555 5.63 -12.93 -19.17
N ARG A 556 6.42 -12.81 -18.09
CA ARG A 556 7.81 -13.25 -18.01
C ARG A 556 7.99 -14.10 -16.77
N SER A 557 8.53 -15.31 -16.92
CA SER A 557 8.74 -16.23 -15.79
C SER A 557 9.75 -15.72 -14.75
N ASP A 558 10.67 -14.86 -15.20
CA ASP A 558 11.85 -14.46 -14.44
C ASP A 558 11.61 -13.19 -13.60
N TYR A 559 10.43 -12.57 -13.75
CA TYR A 559 9.98 -11.42 -12.94
C TYR A 559 8.88 -11.84 -11.94
N HIS A 560 8.57 -10.96 -10.98
CA HIS A 560 7.50 -11.17 -10.02
C HIS A 560 6.12 -11.23 -10.72
N ILE A 561 5.35 -12.28 -10.45
CA ILE A 561 4.00 -12.45 -10.99
C ILE A 561 3.01 -12.52 -9.84
N ALA A 562 1.93 -11.74 -9.90
CA ALA A 562 0.86 -11.79 -8.90
C ALA A 562 0.25 -13.20 -8.79
N TYR A 563 0.14 -13.69 -7.56
CA TYR A 563 -0.35 -15.03 -7.25
C TYR A 563 -1.58 -14.98 -6.33
N LEU A 564 -1.52 -14.20 -5.24
CA LEU A 564 -2.66 -13.93 -4.36
C LEU A 564 -2.95 -12.43 -4.35
N LEU A 565 -4.23 -12.08 -4.35
CA LEU A 565 -4.71 -10.71 -4.19
C LEU A 565 -5.62 -10.64 -2.98
N LEU A 566 -5.46 -9.60 -2.18
CA LEU A 566 -6.34 -9.25 -1.08
C LEU A 566 -7.07 -7.95 -1.44
N PHE A 567 -8.39 -8.04 -1.50
CA PHE A 567 -9.27 -6.90 -1.67
C PHE A 567 -10.10 -6.64 -0.42
N ARG A 568 -10.49 -5.38 -0.22
CA ARG A 568 -11.45 -4.95 0.80
C ARG A 568 -12.67 -4.32 0.15
N GLU A 569 -13.86 -4.61 0.66
CA GLU A 569 -15.08 -3.97 0.17
C GLU A 569 -15.06 -2.46 0.45
N ILE A 570 -15.33 -1.67 -0.58
CA ILE A 570 -15.54 -0.24 -0.46
C ILE A 570 -16.98 -0.05 0.00
N LEU A 571 -17.13 0.41 1.23
CA LEU A 571 -18.42 0.74 1.77
C LEU A 571 -18.69 2.23 1.49
N VAL A 572 -19.95 2.71 1.50
CA VAL A 572 -20.28 4.16 1.52
C VAL A 572 -21.21 4.57 2.67
N ASP A 573 -20.84 5.63 3.41
CA ASP A 573 -21.72 6.25 4.40
C ASP A 573 -22.66 7.19 3.67
N ALA A 574 -23.96 6.88 3.65
CA ALA A 574 -24.96 7.72 2.99
C ALA A 574 -25.80 8.48 4.02
N THR A 575 -26.08 9.74 3.71
CA THR A 575 -27.04 10.57 4.45
C THR A 575 -28.47 10.20 4.05
N GLU A 576 -29.46 10.46 4.91
CA GLU A 576 -30.87 10.18 4.60
C GLU A 576 -31.35 10.93 3.34
N GLU A 577 -30.81 12.12 3.07
CA GLU A 577 -31.12 12.91 1.88
C GLU A 577 -30.60 12.28 0.59
N GLU A 578 -29.36 11.79 0.60
CA GLU A 578 -28.77 11.05 -0.53
C GLU A 578 -29.58 9.78 -0.82
N VAL A 579 -30.00 9.05 0.21
CA VAL A 579 -30.81 7.84 0.06
C VAL A 579 -32.17 8.18 -0.57
N LYS A 580 -32.89 9.19 -0.06
CA LYS A 580 -34.17 9.65 -0.63
C LYS A 580 -34.04 10.08 -2.09
N THR A 581 -32.95 10.78 -2.43
CA THR A 581 -32.67 11.22 -3.80
C THR A 581 -32.45 10.02 -4.73
N VAL A 582 -31.65 9.04 -4.29
CA VAL A 582 -31.39 7.80 -5.03
C VAL A 582 -32.66 6.98 -5.24
N GLU A 583 -33.51 6.86 -4.21
CA GLU A 583 -34.78 6.14 -4.30
C GLU A 583 -35.76 6.81 -5.26
N LYS A 584 -35.84 8.15 -5.22
CA LYS A 584 -36.64 8.93 -6.17
C LYS A 584 -36.16 8.71 -7.62
N ASN A 585 -34.86 8.86 -7.87
CA ASN A 585 -34.28 8.67 -9.21
C ASN A 585 -34.54 7.24 -9.74
N HIS A 586 -34.49 6.24 -8.87
CA HIS A 586 -34.78 4.86 -9.24
C HIS A 586 -36.26 4.65 -9.58
N ALA A 587 -37.18 5.22 -8.80
CA ALA A 587 -38.61 5.15 -9.08
C ALA A 587 -38.95 5.83 -10.43
N GLU A 588 -38.30 6.95 -10.74
CA GLU A 588 -38.43 7.63 -12.02
C GLU A 588 -37.89 6.79 -13.19
N GLN A 589 -36.74 6.14 -13.02
CA GLN A 589 -36.19 5.21 -14.02
C GLN A 589 -37.12 4.02 -14.27
N LEU A 590 -37.67 3.39 -13.22
CA LEU A 590 -38.64 2.31 -13.36
C LEU A 590 -39.89 2.77 -14.12
N ALA A 591 -40.44 3.93 -13.76
CA ALA A 591 -41.61 4.49 -14.44
C ALA A 591 -41.33 4.77 -15.94
N GLN A 592 -40.13 5.26 -16.28
CA GLN A 592 -39.71 5.45 -17.68
C GLN A 592 -39.56 4.12 -18.42
N THR A 593 -38.98 3.08 -17.79
CA THR A 593 -38.86 1.76 -18.43
C THR A 593 -40.21 1.09 -18.65
N ASP A 594 -41.16 1.26 -17.72
CA ASP A 594 -42.51 0.73 -17.85
C ASP A 594 -43.32 1.48 -18.91
N ALA A 595 -43.13 2.81 -19.02
CA ALA A 595 -43.70 3.60 -20.10
C ALA A 595 -43.15 3.18 -21.48
N ALA A 596 -41.83 2.96 -21.60
CA ALA A 596 -41.19 2.51 -22.84
C ALA A 596 -41.59 1.07 -23.25
N LYS A 597 -41.84 0.18 -22.27
CA LYS A 597 -42.37 -1.16 -22.55
C LYS A 597 -43.81 -1.11 -23.05
N LYS A 598 -44.64 -0.21 -22.51
CA LYS A 598 -46.02 -0.01 -22.97
C LYS A 598 -46.08 0.54 -24.40
N SER A 599 -45.25 1.53 -24.74
CA SER A 599 -45.21 2.08 -26.11
C SER A 599 -44.72 1.05 -27.14
N ASN A 600 -43.69 0.26 -26.83
CA ASN A 600 -43.22 -0.81 -27.72
C ASN A 600 -44.19 -2.00 -27.82
N GLY A 601 -45.02 -2.22 -26.79
CA GLY A 601 -46.08 -3.23 -26.81
C GLY A 601 -47.25 -2.83 -27.70
N GLU A 602 -47.59 -1.54 -27.74
CA GLU A 602 -48.62 -1.01 -28.64
C GLU A 602 -48.16 -1.03 -30.11
N GLU A 603 -46.90 -0.68 -30.42
CA GLU A 603 -46.39 -0.77 -31.80
C GLU A 603 -46.36 -2.22 -32.34
N LYS A 604 -46.09 -3.22 -31.50
CA LYS A 604 -46.13 -4.64 -31.90
C LYS A 604 -47.53 -5.23 -32.07
N ASN A 605 -48.56 -4.61 -31.49
CA ASN A 605 -49.95 -5.02 -31.69
C ASN A 605 -50.61 -4.30 -32.88
N THR A 606 -49.91 -3.33 -33.49
CA THR A 606 -50.41 -2.55 -34.62
C THR A 606 -49.72 -2.91 -35.95
N GLN A 607 -48.74 -3.82 -35.93
CA GLN A 607 -48.17 -4.53 -37.09
C GLN A 607 -48.72 -5.95 -37.13
#